data_AF-A0A4R2RKI7-F1
#
_entry.id   AF-A0A4R2RKI7-F1
#
_cell.length_a   1.000
_cell.length_b   1.000
_cell.length_c   1.000
_cell.angle_alpha   90.00
_cell.angle_beta   90.00
_cell.angle_gamma   90.00
#
_symmetry.space_group_name_H-M   'P 1'
#
loop_
_entity.id
_entity.type
_entity.pdbx_description
1 polymer ?
#
loop_
_entity_poly.entity_id
_entity_poly.type
_entity_poly.pdbx_seq_one_letter_code
_entity_poly.pdbx_strand_id
1 'polypeptide(L)'
;MINFDLTKTLQELDGQIWDDNSFPSYVVTTVHNARLKPLQDVTDEEIRILIGQEVSLEYVVPIAIERLYKDPLLRANFYHGDLLQKV
;
A
#
# COMPACT_ATOMS: atom_id res chain seq x y z
N MET A 1 -0.58 -16.65 -1.65
CA MET A 1 -1.19 -16.35 -2.95
C MET A 1 -2.35 -15.41 -2.73
N ILE A 2 -2.29 -14.27 -3.39
CA ILE A 2 -3.33 -13.24 -3.42
C ILE A 2 -4.64 -13.84 -3.99
N ASN A 3 -5.77 -13.56 -3.35
CA ASN A 3 -7.09 -14.08 -3.70
C ASN A 3 -8.08 -12.97 -4.14
N PHE A 4 -7.59 -11.79 -4.45
CA PHE A 4 -8.36 -10.62 -4.89
C PHE A 4 -7.82 -10.07 -6.22
N ASP A 5 -8.61 -9.22 -6.86
CA ASP A 5 -8.31 -8.66 -8.17
C ASP A 5 -7.35 -7.47 -8.06
N LEU A 6 -6.14 -7.63 -8.59
CA LEU A 6 -5.09 -6.60 -8.56
C LEU A 6 -5.35 -5.41 -9.52
N THR A 7 -6.31 -5.55 -10.43
CA THR A 7 -6.72 -4.44 -11.32
C THR A 7 -7.66 -3.45 -10.63
N LYS A 8 -8.20 -3.82 -9.45
CA LYS A 8 -9.03 -2.96 -8.63
C LYS A 8 -8.21 -2.09 -7.68
N THR A 9 -8.82 -0.97 -7.29
CA THR A 9 -8.33 -0.06 -6.25
C THR A 9 -8.68 -0.57 -4.85
N LEU A 10 -8.03 -0.05 -3.80
CA LEU A 10 -8.42 -0.37 -2.42
C LEU A 10 -9.86 0.06 -2.13
N GLN A 11 -10.25 1.24 -2.61
CA GLN A 11 -11.62 1.74 -2.46
C GLN A 11 -12.67 0.81 -3.07
N GLU A 12 -12.39 0.21 -4.22
CA GLU A 12 -13.31 -0.74 -4.86
C GLU A 12 -13.40 -2.08 -4.12
N LEU A 13 -12.32 -2.48 -3.44
CA LEU A 13 -12.25 -3.74 -2.71
C LEU A 13 -12.86 -3.63 -1.30
N ASP A 14 -12.60 -2.54 -0.59
CA ASP A 14 -13.16 -2.31 0.75
C ASP A 14 -14.50 -1.57 0.74
N GLY A 15 -14.88 -0.98 -0.41
CA GLY A 15 -16.14 -0.25 -0.59
C GLY A 15 -16.19 1.09 0.15
N GLN A 16 -15.06 1.57 0.68
CA GLN A 16 -15.01 2.80 1.48
C GLN A 16 -14.52 3.99 0.66
N ILE A 17 -15.46 4.89 0.37
CA ILE A 17 -15.17 6.20 -0.22
C ILE A 17 -14.73 7.14 0.90
N TRP A 18 -13.58 7.77 0.74
CA TRP A 18 -13.05 8.76 1.68
C TRP A 18 -13.29 10.17 1.13
N ASP A 19 -13.67 11.09 2.02
CA ASP A 19 -13.84 12.51 1.68
C ASP A 19 -12.49 13.18 1.38
N ASP A 20 -12.55 14.37 0.78
CA ASP A 20 -11.36 15.15 0.45
C ASP A 20 -10.61 15.62 1.70
N ASN A 21 -9.28 15.66 1.61
CA ASN A 21 -8.42 15.99 2.73
C ASN A 21 -8.34 17.49 2.96
N SER A 22 -8.95 17.95 4.05
CA SER A 22 -8.83 19.35 4.49
C SER A 22 -7.40 19.73 4.93
N PHE A 23 -6.53 18.75 5.21
CA PHE A 23 -5.14 18.96 5.67
C PHE A 23 -4.15 18.03 4.95
N PRO A 24 -3.61 18.43 3.78
CA PRO A 24 -2.75 17.58 2.98
C PRO A 24 -1.31 17.55 3.51
N SER A 25 -1.00 16.60 4.38
CA SER A 25 0.40 16.19 4.60
C SER A 25 0.85 15.25 3.49
N TYR A 26 2.17 15.02 3.38
CA TYR A 26 2.69 14.04 2.41
C TYR A 26 2.09 12.65 2.63
N VAL A 27 2.08 12.16 3.88
CA VAL A 27 1.52 10.82 4.21
C VAL A 27 0.04 10.74 3.87
N VAL A 28 -0.74 11.75 4.27
CA VAL A 28 -2.18 11.80 4.02
C VAL A 28 -2.48 11.80 2.51
N THR A 29 -1.77 12.64 1.75
CA THR A 29 -1.89 12.70 0.29
C THR A 29 -1.51 11.37 -0.36
N THR A 30 -0.41 10.75 0.06
CA THR A 30 0.05 9.47 -0.49
C THR A 30 -0.94 8.34 -0.21
N VAL A 31 -1.49 8.26 1.01
CA VAL A 31 -2.51 7.25 1.36
C VAL A 31 -3.75 7.40 0.49
N HIS A 32 -4.29 8.62 0.34
CA HIS A 32 -5.48 8.84 -0.47
C HIS A 32 -5.24 8.51 -1.95
N ASN A 33 -4.11 8.95 -2.50
CA ASN A 33 -3.77 8.66 -3.88
C ASN A 33 -3.58 7.16 -4.10
N ALA A 34 -2.89 6.46 -3.19
CA ALA A 34 -2.66 5.02 -3.30
C ALA A 34 -3.97 4.22 -3.22
N ARG A 35 -4.95 4.66 -2.41
CA ARG A 35 -6.28 4.02 -2.33
C ARG A 35 -7.06 4.06 -3.64
N LEU A 36 -6.76 5.00 -4.53
CA LEU A 36 -7.43 5.22 -5.82
C LEU A 36 -6.67 4.63 -7.02
N LYS A 37 -5.54 3.96 -6.78
CA LYS A 37 -4.76 3.27 -7.82
C LYS A 37 -5.13 1.80 -7.91
N PRO A 38 -5.15 1.19 -9.10
CA PRO A 38 -5.12 -0.27 -9.22
C PRO A 38 -3.98 -0.85 -8.39
N LEU A 39 -4.24 -1.90 -7.62
CA LEU A 39 -3.26 -2.48 -6.69
C LEU A 39 -1.95 -2.91 -7.37
N GLN A 40 -2.01 -3.34 -8.63
CA GLN A 40 -0.84 -3.66 -9.44
C GLN A 40 0.10 -2.46 -9.69
N ASP A 41 -0.42 -1.23 -9.60
CA ASP A 41 0.31 0.01 -9.89
C ASP A 41 0.76 0.74 -8.60
N VAL A 42 0.40 0.23 -7.41
CA VAL A 42 0.79 0.79 -6.12
C VAL A 42 2.28 0.55 -5.88
N THR A 43 3.05 1.59 -5.57
CA THR A 43 4.51 1.48 -5.43
C THR A 43 4.92 0.82 -4.10
N ASP A 44 6.18 0.40 -3.98
CA ASP A 44 6.70 -0.18 -2.73
C ASP A 44 6.66 0.82 -1.57
N GLU A 45 6.93 2.10 -1.86
CA GLU A 45 6.78 3.18 -0.89
C GLU A 45 5.33 3.31 -0.42
N GLU A 46 4.38 3.29 -1.36
CA GLU A 46 2.95 3.41 -1.03
C GLU A 46 2.48 2.23 -0.19
N ILE A 47 2.86 1.00 -0.55
CA ILE A 47 2.61 -0.20 0.26
C ILE A 47 3.19 -0.03 1.68
N ARG A 48 4.45 0.40 1.80
CA ARG A 48 5.11 0.62 3.10
C ARG A 48 4.37 1.67 3.94
N ILE A 49 3.91 2.75 3.32
CA ILE A 49 3.15 3.83 3.99
C ILE A 49 1.77 3.32 4.41
N LEU A 50 1.04 2.64 3.52
CA LEU A 50 -0.28 2.08 3.81
C LEU A 50 -0.24 1.11 5.00
N ILE A 51 0.76 0.22 5.06
CA ILE A 51 0.96 -0.69 6.20
C ILE A 51 1.27 0.11 7.47
N GLY A 52 2.19 1.08 7.39
CA GLY A 52 2.53 1.92 8.53
C GLY A 52 1.40 2.85 9.01
N GLN A 53 0.32 2.98 8.27
CA GLN A 53 -0.90 3.71 8.63
C GLN A 53 -2.09 2.78 8.90
N GLU A 54 -1.88 1.46 8.90
CA GLU A 54 -2.91 0.45 9.13
C GLU A 54 -4.10 0.50 8.15
N VAL A 55 -3.84 0.89 6.89
CA VAL A 55 -4.89 1.05 5.87
C VAL A 55 -5.03 -0.22 5.05
N SER A 56 -6.25 -0.78 5.01
CA SER A 56 -6.65 -1.89 4.13
C SER A 56 -5.67 -3.09 4.19
N LEU A 57 -5.18 -3.42 5.39
CA LEU A 57 -4.12 -4.40 5.61
C LEU A 57 -4.41 -5.78 5.01
N GLU A 58 -5.69 -6.18 4.96
CA GLU A 58 -6.15 -7.42 4.33
C GLU A 58 -5.68 -7.55 2.87
N TYR A 59 -5.57 -6.43 2.15
CA TYR A 59 -5.13 -6.38 0.76
C TYR A 59 -3.65 -6.02 0.65
N VAL A 60 -3.18 -5.08 1.47
CA VAL A 60 -1.83 -4.50 1.33
C VAL A 60 -0.75 -5.46 1.85
N VAL A 61 -0.98 -6.16 2.96
CA VAL A 61 0.01 -7.08 3.55
C VAL A 61 0.32 -8.26 2.63
N PRO A 62 -0.67 -8.96 2.01
CA PRO A 62 -0.37 -10.01 1.05
C PRO A 62 0.48 -9.55 -0.14
N ILE A 63 0.25 -8.33 -0.64
CA ILE A 63 1.06 -7.74 -1.72
C ILE A 63 2.51 -7.54 -1.23
N ALA A 64 2.70 -6.98 -0.04
CA ALA A 64 4.03 -6.78 0.52
C ALA A 64 4.80 -8.11 0.67
N ILE A 65 4.13 -9.16 1.17
CA ILE A 65 4.73 -10.50 1.30
C ILE A 65 5.17 -11.06 -0.06
N GLU A 66 4.35 -10.95 -1.10
CA GLU A 66 4.73 -11.43 -2.45
C GLU A 66 5.93 -10.66 -3.04
N ARG A 67 6.09 -9.37 -2.71
CA ARG A 67 7.27 -8.57 -3.11
C ARG A 67 8.50 -8.96 -2.31
N LEU A 68 8.37 -9.08 -0.99
CA LEU A 68 9.45 -9.48 -0.08
C LEU A 68 9.92 -10.92 -0.32
N TYR A 69 9.04 -11.80 -0.79
CA TYR A 69 9.44 -13.16 -1.19
C TYR A 69 10.42 -13.14 -2.37
N LYS A 70 10.32 -12.14 -3.27
CA LYS A 70 11.25 -11.96 -4.39
C LYS A 70 12.55 -11.30 -3.95
N ASP A 71 12.46 -10.29 -3.08
CA ASP A 71 13.62 -9.59 -2.50
C ASP A 71 13.33 -9.17 -1.05
N PRO A 72 13.84 -9.91 -0.05
CA PRO A 72 13.64 -9.57 1.36
C PRO A 72 14.26 -8.24 1.79
N LEU A 73 15.25 -7.73 1.03
CA LEU A 73 15.96 -6.47 1.30
C LEU A 73 15.54 -5.36 0.32
N LEU A 74 14.35 -5.51 -0.29
CA LEU A 74 13.75 -4.49 -1.15
C LEU A 74 13.75 -3.14 -0.43
N ARG A 75 14.17 -2.10 -1.16
CA ARG A 75 14.17 -0.72 -0.71
C ARG A 75 12.95 -0.01 -1.29
N ALA A 76 11.99 0.31 -0.44
CA ALA A 76 10.80 1.07 -0.79
C ALA A 76 11.09 2.56 -0.95
N ASN A 77 11.73 3.21 0.04
CA ASN A 77 12.17 4.61 -0.10
C ASN A 77 13.43 4.95 0.72
N PHE A 78 13.55 4.44 1.95
CA PHE A 78 14.59 4.87 2.88
C PHE A 78 15.86 4.04 2.79
N TYR A 79 15.77 2.74 3.06
CA TYR A 79 16.92 1.83 3.15
C TYR A 79 16.52 0.40 2.76
N HIS A 80 17.50 -0.47 2.52
CA HIS A 80 17.26 -1.86 2.16
C HIS A 80 16.52 -2.62 3.28
N GLY A 81 15.38 -3.23 2.95
CA GLY A 81 14.52 -3.92 3.92
C GLY A 81 13.58 -3.00 4.70
N ASP A 82 13.43 -1.73 4.32
CA ASP A 82 12.50 -0.81 4.97
C ASP A 82 11.02 -1.21 4.79
N LEU A 83 10.68 -1.96 3.74
CA LEU A 83 9.38 -2.61 3.61
C LEU A 83 9.24 -3.76 4.61
N LEU A 84 10.25 -4.64 4.72
CA LEU A 84 10.22 -5.77 5.65
C LEU A 84 10.07 -5.30 7.11
N GLN A 85 10.70 -4.19 7.49
CA GLN A 85 10.56 -3.63 8.84
C GLN A 85 9.11 -3.24 9.18
N LYS A 86 8.26 -2.97 8.18
CA LYS A 86 6.88 -2.55 8.38
C LYS A 86 5.88 -3.69 8.40
N VAL A 87 6.23 -4.85 7.85
CA VAL A 87 5.39 -6.06 7.79
C VAL A 87 5.55 -6.87 9.07
#